data_AF-A0A969T508-F1
#
_entry.id   AF-A0A969T508-F1
#
_cell.length_a   1.000
_cell.length_b   1.000
_cell.length_c   1.000
_cell.angle_alpha   90.00
_cell.angle_beta   90.00
_cell.angle_gamma   90.00
#
_symmetry.space_group_name_H-M   'P 1'
#
loop_
_entity.id
_entity.type
_entity.pdbx_description
1 polymer ?
#
loop_
_entity_poly.entity_id
_entity_poly.type
_entity_poly.pdbx_seq_one_letter_code
_entity_poly.pdbx_strand_id
1 'polypeptide(L)'
;MGIIKKQSIQGTILLYIGVFIGFITTAVLFPRILTEEEIGLINTLLAYSIVFAQFATLGFNSVITKFLPISEIIKTGIIIFSF
;
A
#
# COMPACT_ATOMS: atom_id res chain seq x y z
N MET A 1 18.12 -13.63 -15.80
CA MET A 1 18.34 -13.15 -14.41
C MET A 1 18.51 -11.63 -14.28
N GLY A 2 19.02 -10.89 -15.27
CA GLY A 2 19.20 -9.42 -15.17
C GLY A 2 17.90 -8.59 -15.13
N ILE A 3 16.80 -9.08 -15.70
CA ILE A 3 15.50 -8.39 -15.75
C ILE A 3 14.89 -8.25 -14.35
N ILE A 4 15.00 -9.30 -13.52
CA ILE A 4 14.50 -9.31 -12.13
C ILE A 4 15.30 -8.31 -11.28
N LYS A 5 16.63 -8.23 -11.48
CA LYS A 5 17.47 -7.24 -10.79
C LYS A 5 17.09 -5.80 -11.16
N LYS A 6 16.82 -5.54 -12.44
CA LYS A 6 16.35 -4.22 -12.91
C LYS A 6 14.96 -3.88 -12.35
N GLN A 7 14.04 -4.85 -12.30
CA GLN A 7 12.70 -4.67 -11.75
C GLN A 7 12.73 -4.36 -10.24
N SER A 8 13.55 -5.10 -9.49
CA SER A 8 13.76 -4.85 -8.06
C SER A 8 14.34 -3.47 -7.80
N ILE A 9 15.35 -3.05 -8.57
CA ILE A 9 15.96 -1.71 -8.45
C ILE A 9 14.95 -0.60 -8.77
N GLN A 10 14.15 -0.76 -9.82
CA GLN A 10 13.09 0.20 -10.15
C GLN A 10 12.03 0.28 -9.04
N GLY A 11 11.65 -0.85 -8.45
CA GLY A 11 10.74 -0.90 -7.31
C GLY A 11 11.30 -0.19 -6.08
N THR A 12 12.56 -0.44 -5.73
CA THR A 12 13.22 0.23 -4.61
C THR A 12 13.32 1.75 -4.82
N ILE A 13 13.64 2.21 -6.03
CA ILE A 13 13.67 3.65 -6.34
C ILE A 13 12.30 4.28 -6.13
N LEU A 14 11.23 3.64 -6.62
CA LEU A 14 9.86 4.12 -6.42
C LEU A 14 9.47 4.15 -4.93
N LEU A 15 9.85 3.14 -4.16
CA LEU A 15 9.61 3.11 -2.71
C LEU A 15 10.31 4.27 -2.01
N TYR A 16 11.58 4.54 -2.32
CA TYR A 16 12.31 5.66 -1.72
C TYR A 16 11.71 7.02 -2.09
N ILE A 17 11.28 7.21 -3.34
CA ILE A 17 10.59 8.43 -3.77
C ILE A 17 9.26 8.59 -3.01
N GLY A 18 8.47 7.52 -2.89
CA GLY A 18 7.21 7.54 -2.14
C GLY A 18 7.41 7.88 -0.66
N VAL A 19 8.41 7.28 -0.01
CA VAL A 19 8.77 7.59 1.38
C VAL A 19 9.21 9.04 1.52
N PHE A 20 10.01 9.56 0.59
CA PHE A 20 10.46 10.95 0.61
C PHE A 20 9.29 11.94 0.49
N ILE A 21 8.35 11.68 -0.42
CA ILE A 21 7.14 12.51 -0.58
C ILE A 21 6.26 12.44 0.67
N GLY A 22 6.07 11.23 1.22
CA GLY A 22 5.31 11.03 2.47
C GLY A 22 5.95 11.78 3.64
N PHE A 23 7.28 11.71 3.77
CA PHE A 23 8.02 12.42 4.79
C PHE A 23 7.84 13.94 4.69
N ILE A 24 7.97 14.52 3.49
CA ILE A 24 7.74 15.96 3.31
C ILE A 24 6.32 16.35 3.71
N THR A 25 5.33 15.55 3.32
CA THR A 25 3.92 15.84 3.61
C THR A 25 3.62 15.75 5.11
N THR A 26 4.03 14.67 5.78
CA THR A 26 3.68 14.44 7.17
C THR A 26 4.59 15.19 8.16
N ALA A 27 5.90 15.27 7.90
CA ALA A 27 6.85 15.87 8.84
C ALA A 27 7.02 17.38 8.66
N VAL A 28 6.77 17.92 7.46
CA VAL A 28 6.98 19.36 7.17
C VAL A 28 5.66 20.07 6.88
N LEU A 29 4.79 19.47 6.06
CA LEU A 29 3.57 20.15 5.60
C LEU A 29 2.45 20.12 6.64
N PHE A 30 2.15 18.95 7.23
CA PHE A 30 1.11 18.80 8.23
C PHE A 30 1.29 19.70 9.47
N PRO A 31 2.44 19.71 10.17
CA PRO A 31 2.62 20.55 11.35
C PRO A 31 2.66 22.06 11.03
N ARG A 32 2.83 22.44 9.76
CA ARG A 32 2.83 23.85 9.32
C ARG A 32 1.45 24.37 8.96
N ILE A 33 0.53 23.48 8.59
CA ILE A 33 -0.81 23.85 8.09
C ILE A 33 -1.91 23.47 9.09
N LEU A 34 -1.73 22.38 9.83
CA LEU A 34 -2.71 21.82 10.76
C LEU A 34 -2.27 22.02 12.21
N THR A 35 -3.25 22.11 13.10
CA THR A 35 -3.02 22.11 14.55
C THR A 35 -2.72 20.69 15.07
N GLU A 36 -2.07 20.60 16.23
CA GLU A 36 -1.70 19.30 16.83
C GLU A 36 -2.92 18.40 17.09
N GLU A 37 -4.05 19.00 17.47
CA GLU A 37 -5.32 18.29 17.71
C GLU A 37 -5.90 17.69 16.43
N GLU A 38 -5.87 18.42 15.31
CA GLU A 38 -6.34 17.93 14.01
C GLU A 38 -5.47 16.77 13.50
N ILE A 39 -4.16 16.85 13.71
CA ILE A 39 -3.22 15.77 13.37
C ILE A 39 -3.53 14.53 14.22
N GLY A 40 -3.78 14.69 15.52
CA GLY A 40 -4.17 13.59 16.41
C GLY A 40 -5.49 12.94 15.98
N LEU A 41 -6.47 13.74 15.58
CA LEU A 41 -7.76 13.27 15.09
C LEU A 41 -7.62 12.47 13.79
N ILE A 42 -6.87 12.99 12.80
CA ILE A 42 -6.64 12.32 11.51
C ILE A 42 -5.94 10.98 11.72
N ASN A 43 -4.90 10.92 12.56
CA ASN A 43 -4.19 9.68 12.84
C ASN A 43 -5.09 8.63 13.51
N THR A 44 -5.95 9.07 14.44
CA THR A 44 -6.91 8.18 15.10
C THR A 44 -7.91 7.62 14.11
N LEU A 45 -8.46 8.47 13.23
CA LEU A 45 -9.41 8.05 12.21
C LEU A 45 -8.76 7.08 11.19
N LEU A 46 -7.50 7.34 10.81
CA LEU A 46 -6.71 6.44 9.97
C LEU A 46 -6.50 5.08 10.64
N ALA A 47 -6.17 5.05 11.93
CA ALA A 47 -6.00 3.80 12.66
C ALA A 47 -7.29 2.95 12.66
N TYR A 48 -8.43 3.57 12.93
CA TYR A 48 -9.73 2.89 12.80
C TYR A 48 -9.99 2.40 11.37
N SER A 49 -9.69 3.23 10.37
CA SER A 49 -9.87 2.86 8.96
C SER A 49 -9.03 1.66 8.57
N ILE A 50 -7.78 1.58 9.04
CA ILE A 50 -6.90 0.42 8.80
C ILE A 50 -7.50 -0.83 9.44
N VAL A 51 -8.00 -0.74 10.67
CA VAL A 51 -8.66 -1.87 11.34
C VAL A 51 -9.86 -2.35 10.50
N PHE A 52 -10.72 -1.44 10.04
CA PHE A 52 -11.84 -1.79 9.15
C PHE A 52 -11.39 -2.37 7.81
N ALA A 53 -10.31 -1.84 7.21
CA ALA A 53 -9.75 -2.38 5.98
C ALA A 53 -9.27 -3.83 6.18
N GLN A 54 -8.60 -4.13 7.29
CA GLN A 54 -8.19 -5.50 7.61
C GLN A 54 -9.40 -6.43 7.69
N PHE A 55 -10.48 -6.01 8.35
CA PHE A 55 -11.74 -6.76 8.36
C PHE A 55 -12.32 -6.99 6.96
N ALA A 56 -12.28 -5.99 6.07
CA ALA A 56 -12.71 -6.16 4.69
C ALA A 56 -11.84 -7.17 3.92
N THR A 57 -10.53 -7.22 4.21
CA THR A 57 -9.57 -8.10 3.53
C THR A 57 -9.75 -9.58 3.90
N LEU A 58 -10.33 -9.90 5.07
CA LEU A 58 -10.58 -11.28 5.53
C LEU A 58 -11.56 -12.06 4.64
N GLY A 59 -12.54 -11.38 4.03
CA GLY A 59 -13.47 -12.01 3.08
C GLY A 59 -12.99 -11.95 1.63
N PHE A 60 -12.19 -10.92 1.29
CA PHE A 60 -11.86 -10.60 -0.10
C PHE A 60 -10.96 -11.66 -0.75
N ASN A 61 -9.97 -12.18 -0.02
CA ASN A 61 -9.07 -13.22 -0.53
C ASN A 61 -9.82 -14.53 -0.87
N SER A 62 -10.80 -14.91 -0.06
CA SER A 62 -11.62 -16.11 -0.28
C SER A 62 -12.56 -15.96 -1.47
N VAL A 63 -13.05 -14.75 -1.75
CA VAL A 63 -13.90 -14.44 -2.91
C VAL A 63 -13.05 -14.42 -4.18
N ILE A 64 -11.90 -13.73 -4.19
CA ILE A 64 -11.02 -13.67 -5.36
C ILE A 64 -10.61 -15.09 -5.80
N THR A 65 -10.16 -15.93 -4.86
CA THR A 65 -9.72 -17.29 -5.20
C THR A 65 -10.84 -18.20 -5.72
N LYS A 66 -12.11 -17.90 -5.39
CA LYS A 66 -13.29 -18.65 -5.83
C LYS A 66 -13.84 -18.18 -7.18
N PHE A 67 -13.83 -16.88 -7.45
CA PHE A 67 -14.38 -16.30 -8.70
C PHE A 67 -13.33 -16.09 -9.79
N LEU A 68 -12.05 -15.96 -9.42
CA LEU A 68 -10.90 -15.92 -10.32
C LEU A 68 -9.96 -17.07 -9.94
N PRO A 69 -10.15 -18.27 -10.51
CA PRO A 69 -9.31 -19.40 -10.18
C PRO A 69 -7.85 -19.06 -10.48
N ILE A 70 -6.99 -19.32 -9.50
CA ILE A 70 -5.54 -19.05 -9.56
C ILE A 70 -4.90 -19.62 -10.84
N SER A 71 -5.45 -20.70 -11.41
CA SER A 71 -4.99 -21.32 -12.66
C SER A 71 -5.12 -20.41 -13.89
N GLU A 72 -6.09 -19.49 -13.93
CA GLU A 72 -6.25 -18.51 -15.01
C GLU A 72 -5.35 -17.27 -14.77
N ILE A 73 -5.16 -16.87 -13.51
CA ILE A 73 -4.28 -15.75 -13.13
C ILE A 73 -2.80 -16.09 -13.39
N ILE A 74 -2.37 -17.33 -13.11
CA ILE A 74 -1.00 -17.81 -13.37
C ILE A 74 -0.65 -17.75 -14.86
N LYS A 75 -1.61 -18.06 -15.75
CA LYS A 75 -1.42 -17.96 -17.22
C LYS A 75 -1.23 -16.52 -17.71
N THR A 76 -1.70 -15.54 -16.92
CA THR A 76 -1.70 -14.12 -17.29
C THR A 76 -0.52 -13.35 -16.66
N GLY A 77 0.30 -13.98 -15.81
CA GLY A 77 1.55 -13.40 -15.29
C GLY A 77 1.39 -12.33 -14.20
N ILE A 78 0.20 -12.21 -13.59
CA ILE A 78 -0.17 -11.09 -12.68
C ILE A 78 0.38 -11.25 -11.24
N ILE A 79 0.80 -12.45 -10.82
CA ILE A 79 1.16 -12.76 -9.42
C ILE A 79 2.47 -12.09 -8.95
N ILE A 80 3.28 -11.49 -9.83
CA ILE A 80 4.55 -10.85 -9.42
C ILE A 80 4.32 -9.50 -8.69
N PHE A 81 3.11 -8.94 -8.70
CA PHE A 81 2.82 -7.61 -8.16
C PHE A 81 2.08 -7.57 -6.80
N SER A 82 1.88 -8.71 -6.14
CA SER A 82 1.22 -8.76 -4.82
C SER A 82 2.17 -9.30 -3.76
N PHE A 83 3.21 -8.53 -3.46
CA PHE A 83 3.95 -8.52 -2.18
C PHE A 83 4.38 -7.10 -1.86
#